data_AF-A0A286UJD3-F1
#
_entry.id   AF-A0A286UJD3-F1
#
_cell.length_a   1.000
_cell.length_b   1.000
_cell.length_c   1.000
_cell.angle_alpha   90.00
_cell.angle_beta   90.00
_cell.angle_gamma   90.00
#
_symmetry.space_group_name_H-M   'P 1'
#
loop_
_entity.id
_entity.type
_entity.pdbx_description
1 polymer ?
#
loop_
_entity_poly.entity_id
_entity_poly.type
_entity_poly.pdbx_seq_one_letter_code
_entity_poly.pdbx_strand_id
1 'polypeptide(L)'
;MHKSPSSAHFSRTSSKRFWTLSSSLVAASLVPSCGWAWAQDGTAQNITLQSYQRELVYIPELCNATGADVANGCSGAWVETELEEASNSLVTTTFGPAAEFENIVPQVYLIFRASAIYIKTSDVSNATANLTVSSQPSGGLESTVITPLQEFWTIQGIDESQLSEAVVTFIPEVDDSGSELPTRLDIDFIKITVSNISATESALPSQTISTSVFTPVFATFTTVASSSGSNRSPSPGSIVGATIGGMAGFLLICGLVATLLWRRHRRKRVEKKQREKMARQAALRIMAVGHQY
;
A
#
# COMPACT_ATOMS: atom_id res chain seq x y z
N MET A 1 37.74 48.93 -21.48
CA MET A 1 38.16 48.17 -20.27
C MET A 1 37.79 46.72 -20.46
N HIS A 2 38.80 45.87 -20.61
CA HIS A 2 38.73 44.42 -20.81
C HIS A 2 38.29 43.70 -19.53
N LYS A 3 37.45 42.66 -19.64
CA LYS A 3 37.50 41.51 -18.73
C LYS A 3 36.98 40.23 -19.39
N SER A 4 37.84 39.21 -19.34
CA SER A 4 37.75 37.89 -19.97
C SER A 4 36.58 37.02 -19.50
N PRO A 5 36.18 36.02 -20.31
CA PRO A 5 35.35 34.90 -19.88
C PRO A 5 36.18 33.83 -19.14
N SER A 6 35.63 33.30 -18.05
CA SER A 6 36.19 32.22 -17.26
C SER A 6 35.68 30.87 -17.78
N SER A 7 36.60 30.05 -18.30
CA SER A 7 36.37 28.65 -18.69
C SER A 7 36.50 27.75 -17.46
N ALA A 8 35.43 27.06 -17.07
CA ALA A 8 35.50 25.98 -16.09
C ALA A 8 35.53 24.62 -16.82
N HIS A 9 36.72 24.07 -16.89
CA HIS A 9 37.01 22.67 -17.20
C HIS A 9 36.44 21.77 -16.09
N PHE A 10 35.59 20.79 -16.41
CA PHE A 10 35.27 19.70 -15.48
C PHE A 10 35.67 18.36 -16.07
N SER A 11 36.51 17.67 -15.30
CA SER A 11 37.30 16.49 -15.66
C SER A 11 36.47 15.21 -15.59
N ARG A 12 36.61 14.38 -16.63
CA ARG A 12 35.96 13.08 -16.77
C ARG A 12 36.87 12.01 -16.17
N THR A 13 36.64 11.60 -14.93
CA THR A 13 37.40 10.50 -14.31
C THR A 13 36.73 9.16 -14.59
N SER A 14 37.34 8.42 -15.50
CA SER A 14 37.10 7.01 -15.79
C SER A 14 37.69 6.15 -14.66
N SER A 15 36.84 5.50 -13.85
CA SER A 15 37.27 4.44 -12.93
C SER A 15 36.86 3.08 -13.49
N LYS A 16 37.83 2.39 -14.10
CA LYS A 16 37.81 0.95 -14.34
C LYS A 16 38.37 0.27 -13.08
N ARG A 17 37.60 -0.59 -12.40
CA ARG A 17 38.12 -1.59 -11.47
C ARG A 17 37.30 -2.87 -11.66
N PHE A 18 37.84 -3.82 -12.42
CA PHE A 18 38.64 -4.97 -11.96
C PHE A 18 37.81 -6.00 -11.21
N TRP A 19 37.56 -7.09 -11.92
CA TRP A 19 37.05 -8.36 -11.43
C TRP A 19 38.10 -9.00 -10.50
N THR A 20 37.69 -9.39 -9.30
CA THR A 20 38.38 -10.43 -8.52
C THR A 20 37.36 -11.44 -8.05
N LEU A 21 37.39 -12.60 -8.71
CA LEU A 21 36.80 -13.86 -8.25
C LEU A 21 37.64 -14.36 -7.08
N SER A 22 37.08 -14.35 -5.87
CA SER A 22 37.64 -15.05 -4.73
C SER A 22 36.76 -16.25 -4.44
N SER A 23 37.17 -17.40 -4.97
CA SER A 23 36.72 -18.71 -4.52
C SER A 23 37.35 -18.99 -3.16
N SER A 24 36.53 -19.01 -2.11
CA SER A 24 36.89 -19.62 -0.82
C SER A 24 35.86 -20.70 -0.49
N LEU A 25 36.27 -21.94 -0.79
CA LEU A 25 35.88 -23.15 -0.07
C LEU A 25 36.41 -23.07 1.38
N VAL A 26 35.92 -23.98 2.24
CA VAL A 26 36.18 -24.13 3.71
C VAL A 26 35.04 -23.50 4.53
N ALA A 27 34.34 -24.17 5.45
CA ALA A 27 34.42 -25.49 6.04
C ALA A 27 33.01 -25.95 6.47
N ALA A 28 32.86 -27.27 6.59
CA ALA A 28 31.76 -27.91 7.28
C ALA A 28 31.65 -27.40 8.72
N SER A 29 30.54 -26.74 9.05
CA SER A 29 30.12 -26.50 10.43
C SER A 29 28.84 -27.28 10.69
N LEU A 30 29.02 -28.36 11.47
CA LEU A 30 28.09 -28.98 12.40
C LEU A 30 26.67 -28.42 12.35
N VAL A 31 25.75 -29.25 11.87
CA VAL A 31 24.30 -29.08 12.00
C VAL A 31 24.00 -28.91 13.50
N PRO A 32 23.63 -27.69 13.97
CA PRO A 32 23.09 -27.55 15.30
C PRO A 32 21.75 -28.26 15.27
N SER A 33 21.58 -29.19 16.20
CA SER A 33 20.33 -29.88 16.51
C SER A 33 19.13 -29.02 16.16
N CYS A 34 18.35 -29.46 15.17
CA CYS A 34 17.00 -28.98 14.94
C CYS A 34 16.19 -29.25 16.20
N GLY A 35 16.27 -28.33 17.16
CA GLY A 35 15.26 -28.17 18.18
C GLY A 35 13.98 -27.87 17.42
N TRP A 36 13.08 -28.83 17.43
CA TRP A 36 11.70 -28.64 17.02
C TRP A 36 11.13 -27.59 17.98
N ALA A 37 11.24 -26.32 17.60
CA ALA A 37 10.44 -25.29 18.18
C ALA A 37 9.01 -25.74 17.91
N TRP A 38 8.32 -26.16 18.97
CA TRP A 38 6.89 -26.38 18.96
C TRP A 38 6.29 -25.06 18.48
N ALA A 39 5.94 -25.00 17.19
CA ALA A 39 5.01 -24.00 16.70
C ALA A 39 3.74 -24.28 17.50
N GLN A 40 3.51 -23.47 18.54
CA GLN A 40 2.20 -23.43 19.15
C GLN A 40 1.28 -22.99 18.01
N ASP A 41 0.45 -23.92 17.57
CA ASP A 41 -0.60 -23.71 16.60
C ASP A 41 -1.65 -22.83 17.29
N GLY A 42 -1.32 -21.55 17.44
CA GLY A 42 -2.21 -20.53 17.95
C GLY A 42 -3.32 -20.40 16.93
N THR A 43 -4.52 -20.83 17.29
CA THR A 43 -5.70 -20.64 16.44
C THR A 43 -5.93 -19.14 16.31
N ALA A 44 -5.66 -18.60 15.12
CA ALA A 44 -5.90 -17.20 14.82
C ALA A 44 -7.37 -16.85 15.07
N GLN A 45 -7.62 -15.80 15.84
CA GLN A 45 -8.95 -15.31 16.17
C GLN A 45 -9.23 -14.02 15.40
N ASN A 46 -10.44 -13.92 14.86
CA ASN A 46 -10.91 -12.72 14.20
C ASN A 46 -11.78 -11.90 15.17
N ILE A 47 -11.40 -10.65 15.39
CA ILE A 47 -12.19 -9.67 16.15
C ILE A 47 -12.79 -8.71 15.13
N THR A 48 -14.11 -8.53 15.16
CA THR A 48 -14.81 -7.64 14.23
C THR A 48 -15.29 -6.42 14.97
N LEU A 49 -14.84 -5.25 14.53
CA LEU A 49 -15.22 -3.94 15.01
C LEU A 49 -16.25 -3.34 14.06
N GLN A 50 -17.41 -2.95 14.60
CA GLN A 50 -18.42 -2.27 13.80
C GLN A 50 -18.03 -0.81 13.56
N SER A 51 -18.46 -0.22 12.45
CA SER A 51 -18.10 1.15 12.09
C SER A 51 -18.50 2.19 13.16
N TYR A 52 -19.54 1.94 13.95
CA TYR A 52 -20.03 2.84 15.00
C TYR A 52 -19.41 2.57 16.39
N GLN A 53 -18.41 1.70 16.50
CA GLN A 53 -17.74 1.42 17.76
C GLN A 53 -16.82 2.56 18.20
N ARG A 54 -16.68 2.74 19.51
CA ARG A 54 -15.91 3.85 20.12
C ARG A 54 -14.40 3.68 19.98
N GLU A 55 -13.97 2.46 19.66
CA GLU A 55 -12.62 2.11 19.29
C GLU A 55 -12.21 2.69 17.92
N LEU A 56 -13.15 3.27 17.16
CA LEU A 56 -12.85 3.99 15.94
C LEU A 56 -12.98 5.49 16.19
N VAL A 57 -11.90 6.22 15.92
CA VAL A 57 -11.89 7.68 16.04
C VAL A 57 -11.97 8.29 14.66
N TYR A 58 -12.97 9.13 14.46
CA TYR A 58 -13.26 9.77 13.18
C TYR A 58 -12.86 11.23 13.20
N ILE A 59 -12.31 11.70 12.09
CA ILE A 59 -11.99 13.11 11.86
C ILE A 59 -12.55 13.50 10.49
N PRO A 60 -13.40 14.55 10.36
CA PRO A 60 -14.13 15.22 11.45
C PRO A 60 -14.93 14.23 12.33
N GLU A 61 -15.37 14.64 13.51
CA GLU A 61 -16.14 13.74 14.39
C GLU A 61 -17.46 13.29 13.75
N LEU A 62 -18.05 12.18 14.23
CA LEU A 62 -19.35 11.73 13.75
C LEU A 62 -20.41 12.81 13.98
N CYS A 63 -21.09 13.18 12.89
CA CYS A 63 -22.24 14.05 12.92
C CYS A 63 -23.49 13.21 13.18
N ASN A 64 -24.09 13.39 14.36
CA ASN A 64 -25.33 12.71 14.74
C ASN A 64 -26.55 13.40 14.10
N ALA A 65 -26.69 13.28 12.78
CA ALA A 65 -27.88 13.66 12.06
C ALA A 65 -28.60 12.41 11.55
N THR A 66 -29.92 12.41 11.66
CA THR A 66 -30.76 11.31 11.17
C THR A 66 -31.63 11.80 10.02
N GLY A 67 -31.76 10.99 8.97
CA GLY A 67 -32.66 11.27 7.85
C GLY A 67 -32.30 12.52 7.02
N ALA A 68 -33.29 13.37 6.75
CA ALA A 68 -33.15 14.52 5.85
C ALA A 68 -32.22 15.63 6.38
N ASP A 69 -31.88 15.60 7.68
CA ASP A 69 -31.04 16.60 8.32
C ASP A 69 -29.56 16.49 7.95
N VAL A 70 -29.13 15.34 7.38
CA VAL A 70 -27.77 15.14 6.86
C VAL A 70 -27.40 16.22 5.83
N ALA A 71 -28.38 16.66 5.03
CA ALA A 71 -28.18 17.65 3.99
C ALA A 71 -27.88 19.08 4.52
N ASN A 72 -28.18 19.37 5.79
CA ASN A 72 -28.18 20.75 6.30
C ASN A 72 -27.00 21.11 7.21
N GLY A 73 -26.07 20.19 7.48
CA GLY A 73 -24.93 20.51 8.36
C GLY A 73 -23.87 19.43 8.59
N CYS A 74 -24.02 18.25 8.00
CA CYS A 74 -23.03 17.18 8.11
C CYS A 74 -22.23 16.97 6.83
N SER A 75 -22.32 17.89 5.88
CA SER A 75 -21.54 17.86 4.64
C SER A 75 -20.05 17.75 4.97
N GLY A 76 -19.40 16.66 4.58
CA GLY A 76 -18.00 16.37 4.82
C GLY A 76 -17.59 15.85 6.21
N ALA A 77 -18.54 15.70 7.14
CA ALA A 77 -18.34 14.89 8.34
C ALA A 77 -18.55 13.40 8.07
N TRP A 78 -18.37 12.59 9.09
CA TRP A 78 -18.81 11.19 9.09
C TRP A 78 -20.24 11.07 9.61
N VAL A 79 -21.06 10.24 9.00
CA VAL A 79 -22.48 10.07 9.34
C VAL A 79 -22.85 8.59 9.32
N GLU A 80 -23.63 8.15 10.29
CA GLU A 80 -24.18 6.79 10.30
C GLU A 80 -25.38 6.73 9.35
N THR A 81 -25.35 5.79 8.40
CA THR A 81 -26.39 5.63 7.38
C THR A 81 -26.89 4.20 7.36
N GLU A 82 -28.21 4.03 7.36
CA GLU A 82 -28.81 2.72 7.17
C GLU A 82 -28.64 2.27 5.70
N LEU A 83 -28.09 1.08 5.50
CA LEU A 83 -27.87 0.50 4.18
C LEU A 83 -28.21 -0.98 4.21
N GLU A 84 -29.24 -1.40 3.49
CA GLU A 84 -29.76 -2.78 3.54
C GLU A 84 -28.73 -3.85 3.19
N GLU A 85 -27.74 -3.51 2.35
CA GLU A 85 -26.68 -4.41 1.90
C GLU A 85 -25.47 -4.47 2.86
N ALA A 86 -25.44 -3.62 3.89
CA ALA A 86 -24.37 -3.63 4.89
C ALA A 86 -24.49 -4.81 5.86
N SER A 87 -23.37 -5.23 6.45
CA SER A 87 -23.32 -6.43 7.29
C SER A 87 -24.22 -6.33 8.54
N ASN A 88 -24.45 -5.11 9.05
CA ASN A 88 -25.36 -4.84 10.16
C ASN A 88 -26.41 -3.78 9.84
N SER A 89 -26.73 -3.61 8.56
CA SER A 89 -27.67 -2.59 8.06
C SER A 89 -27.31 -1.14 8.40
N LEU A 90 -26.11 -0.89 8.94
CA LEU A 90 -25.61 0.42 9.33
C LEU A 90 -24.15 0.55 8.91
N VAL A 91 -23.80 1.67 8.27
CA VAL A 91 -22.43 2.00 7.84
C VAL A 91 -22.07 3.41 8.28
N THR A 92 -20.79 3.67 8.51
CA THR A 92 -20.31 5.04 8.73
C THR A 92 -19.79 5.60 7.41
N THR A 93 -20.45 6.66 6.93
CA THR A 93 -20.30 7.21 5.58
C THR A 93 -19.69 8.62 5.62
N THR A 94 -18.91 8.97 4.61
CA THR A 94 -18.52 10.36 4.34
C THR A 94 -18.51 10.63 2.83
N PHE A 95 -18.75 11.89 2.44
CA PHE A 95 -18.72 12.35 1.05
C PHE A 95 -17.42 13.11 0.70
N GLY A 96 -16.40 13.03 1.58
CA GLY A 96 -15.13 13.72 1.38
C GLY A 96 -15.06 15.08 2.06
N PRO A 97 -14.03 15.90 1.77
CA PRO A 97 -13.90 17.23 2.34
C PRO A 97 -15.05 18.15 1.91
N ALA A 98 -15.49 19.04 2.80
CA ALA A 98 -16.47 20.06 2.47
C ALA A 98 -16.18 21.39 3.18
N ALA A 99 -16.68 22.48 2.61
CA ALA A 99 -16.40 23.83 3.09
C ALA A 99 -16.96 24.08 4.51
N GLU A 100 -18.06 23.40 4.88
CA GLU A 100 -18.67 23.48 6.20
C GLU A 100 -17.74 22.99 7.32
N PHE A 101 -16.81 22.08 6.98
CA PHE A 101 -15.77 21.55 7.87
C PHE A 101 -14.37 21.95 7.40
N GLU A 102 -14.23 23.18 6.91
CA GLU A 102 -12.93 23.77 6.53
C GLU A 102 -12.13 22.96 5.49
N ASN A 103 -12.81 22.13 4.69
CA ASN A 103 -12.20 21.16 3.77
C ASN A 103 -11.22 20.21 4.48
N ILE A 104 -11.52 19.81 5.72
CA ILE A 104 -10.80 18.76 6.43
C ILE A 104 -11.00 17.44 5.69
N VAL A 105 -9.90 16.70 5.49
CA VAL A 105 -9.96 15.36 4.87
C VAL A 105 -10.46 14.32 5.87
N PRO A 106 -11.55 13.60 5.53
CA PRO A 106 -12.05 12.54 6.36
C PRO A 106 -11.01 11.45 6.63
N GLN A 107 -10.82 11.12 7.90
CA GLN A 107 -9.91 10.10 8.39
C GLN A 107 -10.56 9.23 9.48
N VAL A 108 -10.16 7.97 9.55
CA VAL A 108 -10.53 7.03 10.63
C VAL A 108 -9.26 6.43 11.22
N TYR A 109 -9.16 6.45 12.55
CA TYR A 109 -8.03 5.95 13.31
C TYR A 109 -8.45 4.73 14.13
N LEU A 110 -7.57 3.73 14.16
CA LEU A 110 -7.68 2.55 15.01
C LEU A 110 -6.31 2.20 15.59
N ILE A 111 -6.23 2.12 16.91
CA ILE A 111 -5.05 1.60 17.61
C ILE A 111 -5.31 0.15 18.01
N PHE A 112 -4.41 -0.77 17.64
CA PHE A 112 -4.59 -2.21 17.87
C PHE A 112 -3.28 -2.99 18.02
N ARG A 113 -3.37 -4.26 18.44
CA ARG A 113 -2.31 -5.27 18.35
C ARG A 113 -2.85 -6.51 17.64
N ALA A 114 -2.43 -6.74 16.40
CA ALA A 114 -2.91 -7.82 15.55
C ALA A 114 -1.88 -8.17 14.46
N SER A 115 -1.99 -9.35 13.84
CA SER A 115 -1.13 -9.78 12.72
C SER A 115 -1.67 -9.35 11.37
N ALA A 116 -2.97 -9.05 11.30
CA ALA A 116 -3.61 -8.55 10.10
C ALA A 116 -4.78 -7.63 10.44
N ILE A 117 -5.04 -6.69 9.54
CA ILE A 117 -6.23 -5.84 9.51
C ILE A 117 -6.94 -6.03 8.17
N TYR A 118 -8.26 -6.07 8.23
CA TYR A 118 -9.17 -6.14 7.09
C TYR A 118 -10.21 -5.05 7.26
N ILE A 119 -10.41 -4.22 6.24
CA ILE A 119 -11.48 -3.20 6.24
C ILE A 119 -12.44 -3.57 5.14
N LYS A 120 -13.73 -3.68 5.49
CA LYS A 120 -14.81 -3.90 4.53
C LYS A 120 -15.53 -2.56 4.29
N THR A 121 -15.73 -2.22 3.03
CA THR A 121 -16.58 -1.09 2.63
C THR A 121 -17.93 -1.58 2.14
N SER A 122 -18.90 -0.68 1.98
CA SER A 122 -20.17 -1.03 1.34
C SER A 122 -19.98 -1.23 -0.17
N ASP A 123 -20.92 -1.96 -0.80
CA ASP A 123 -20.93 -2.16 -2.27
C ASP A 123 -21.28 -0.88 -3.05
N VAL A 124 -21.82 0.14 -2.36
CA VAL A 124 -22.13 1.46 -2.94
C VAL A 124 -21.00 2.48 -2.73
N SER A 125 -19.96 2.13 -1.98
CA SER A 125 -18.77 2.97 -1.76
C SER A 125 -17.97 3.11 -3.06
N ASN A 126 -17.78 4.34 -3.53
CA ASN A 126 -17.07 4.64 -4.78
C ASN A 126 -15.85 5.54 -4.59
N ALA A 127 -15.51 5.91 -3.35
CA ALA A 127 -14.33 6.71 -3.06
C ALA A 127 -13.02 5.90 -3.07
N THR A 128 -11.93 6.61 -3.36
CA THR A 128 -10.57 6.11 -3.16
C THR A 128 -10.09 6.51 -1.77
N ALA A 129 -9.37 5.64 -1.08
CA ALA A 129 -8.80 5.93 0.24
C ALA A 129 -7.38 5.37 0.36
N ASN A 130 -6.59 5.91 1.28
CA ASN A 130 -5.31 5.36 1.67
C ASN A 130 -5.42 4.66 3.01
N LEU A 131 -5.00 3.40 3.11
CA LEU A 131 -4.83 2.71 4.38
C LEU A 131 -3.34 2.70 4.74
N THR A 132 -3.00 3.34 5.86
CA THR A 132 -1.64 3.34 6.40
C THR A 132 -1.63 2.68 7.76
N VAL A 133 -0.72 1.72 7.96
CA VAL A 133 -0.49 1.06 9.24
C VAL A 133 0.93 1.38 9.68
N SER A 134 1.07 1.89 10.90
CA SER A 134 2.36 2.12 11.53
C SER A 134 2.49 1.30 12.81
N SER A 135 3.63 0.63 13.01
CA SER A 135 3.90 -0.15 14.21
C SER A 135 5.03 0.49 15.03
N GLN A 136 4.78 0.74 16.30
CA GLN A 136 5.77 1.26 17.24
C GLN A 136 6.18 0.18 18.25
N PRO A 137 7.48 0.00 18.53
CA PRO A 137 8.61 0.89 18.21
C PRO A 137 9.39 0.54 16.93
N SER A 138 9.03 -0.52 16.19
CA SER A 138 9.81 -0.93 15.01
C SER A 138 9.88 0.12 13.89
N GLY A 139 8.93 1.06 13.87
CA GLY A 139 8.79 2.03 12.79
C GLY A 139 8.37 1.38 11.48
N GLY A 140 7.83 0.16 11.53
CA GLY A 140 7.22 -0.47 10.36
C GLY A 140 6.09 0.42 9.86
N LEU A 141 6.18 0.85 8.62
CA LEU A 141 5.17 1.67 7.95
C LEU A 141 4.78 0.96 6.67
N GLU A 142 3.50 0.58 6.58
CA GLU A 142 2.91 0.01 5.38
C GLU A 142 1.76 0.90 4.94
N SER A 143 1.70 1.23 3.65
CA SER A 143 0.68 2.14 3.11
C SER A 143 0.19 1.59 1.77
N THR A 144 -1.12 1.48 1.63
CA THR A 144 -1.77 0.97 0.42
C THR A 144 -2.90 1.91 0.02
N VAL A 145 -2.81 2.43 -1.20
CA VAL A 145 -3.92 3.16 -1.84
C VAL A 145 -4.92 2.15 -2.34
N ILE A 146 -6.19 2.38 -2.01
CA ILE A 146 -7.27 1.44 -2.25
C ILE A 146 -8.36 2.09 -3.07
N THR A 147 -8.79 1.34 -4.08
CA THR A 147 -9.82 1.73 -5.05
C THR A 147 -11.15 1.05 -4.73
N PRO A 148 -12.28 1.66 -5.11
CA PRO A 148 -13.63 1.22 -4.74
C PRO A 148 -14.05 -0.19 -5.23
N LEU A 149 -13.32 -0.79 -6.17
CA LEU A 149 -13.64 -2.12 -6.70
C LEU A 149 -13.24 -3.28 -5.78
N GLN A 150 -12.64 -3.00 -4.62
CA GLN A 150 -12.09 -4.02 -3.73
C GLN A 150 -12.96 -4.20 -2.49
N GLU A 151 -13.57 -5.38 -2.36
CA GLU A 151 -14.48 -5.72 -1.24
C GLU A 151 -13.79 -5.67 0.13
N PHE A 152 -12.51 -6.05 0.18
CA PHE A 152 -11.71 -6.05 1.41
C PHE A 152 -10.34 -5.41 1.20
N TRP A 153 -10.00 -4.51 2.11
CA TRP A 153 -8.69 -3.88 2.18
C TRP A 153 -7.87 -4.62 3.22
N THR A 154 -6.66 -5.07 2.89
CA THR A 154 -5.90 -5.94 3.80
C THR A 154 -4.43 -5.54 3.92
N ILE A 155 -3.94 -5.56 5.16
CA ILE A 155 -2.52 -5.52 5.49
C ILE A 155 -2.26 -6.68 6.44
N GLN A 156 -1.21 -7.47 6.16
CA GLN A 156 -0.87 -8.70 6.87
C GLN A 156 0.60 -8.70 7.26
N GLY A 157 0.97 -9.54 8.24
CA GLY A 157 2.35 -9.61 8.73
C GLY A 157 2.70 -8.45 9.67
N ILE A 158 1.69 -7.85 10.30
CA ILE A 158 1.85 -6.84 11.34
C ILE A 158 2.42 -7.53 12.59
N ASP A 159 3.33 -6.88 13.30
CA ASP A 159 3.91 -7.42 14.52
C ASP A 159 2.91 -7.31 15.69
N GLU A 160 2.28 -8.43 16.06
CA GLU A 160 1.35 -8.53 17.18
C GLU A 160 1.94 -8.13 18.54
N SER A 161 3.26 -8.16 18.70
CA SER A 161 3.91 -7.74 19.94
C SER A 161 3.96 -6.22 20.11
N GLN A 162 3.65 -5.47 19.05
CA GLN A 162 3.76 -4.03 18.96
C GLN A 162 2.40 -3.36 18.88
N LEU A 163 2.35 -2.12 19.36
CA LEU A 163 1.19 -1.27 19.18
C LEU A 163 1.20 -0.75 17.75
N SER A 164 0.13 -1.01 17.01
CA SER A 164 -0.04 -0.54 15.65
C SER A 164 -1.19 0.47 15.57
N GLU A 165 -1.01 1.47 14.72
CA GLU A 165 -2.02 2.49 14.40
C GLU A 165 -2.36 2.36 12.92
N ALA A 166 -3.63 2.05 12.63
CA ALA A 166 -4.19 2.13 11.29
C ALA A 166 -4.89 3.46 11.10
N VAL A 167 -4.62 4.09 9.96
CA VAL A 167 -5.29 5.31 9.51
C VAL A 167 -5.86 5.06 8.12
N VAL A 168 -7.17 5.23 7.98
CA VAL A 168 -7.84 5.34 6.69
C VAL A 168 -7.98 6.82 6.37
N THR A 169 -7.47 7.25 5.22
CA THR A 169 -7.54 8.64 4.76
C THR A 169 -8.29 8.71 3.44
N PHE A 170 -9.36 9.49 3.38
CA PHE A 170 -10.08 9.74 2.12
C PHE A 170 -9.18 10.45 1.10
N ILE A 171 -9.22 10.04 -0.16
CA ILE A 171 -8.49 10.69 -1.26
C ILE A 171 -9.52 11.36 -2.19
N PRO A 172 -9.60 12.71 -2.21
CA PRO A 172 -10.47 13.42 -3.15
C PRO A 172 -10.09 13.08 -4.59
N GLU A 173 -11.10 12.72 -5.38
CA GLU A 173 -10.94 12.51 -6.82
C GLU A 173 -11.22 13.81 -7.55
N VAL A 174 -10.35 14.17 -8.48
CA VAL A 174 -10.49 15.37 -9.32
C VAL A 174 -10.57 14.95 -10.78
N ASP A 175 -11.44 15.59 -11.55
CA ASP A 175 -11.55 15.38 -12.99
C ASP A 175 -10.43 16.09 -13.78
N ASP A 176 -10.41 15.92 -15.10
CA ASP A 176 -9.43 16.57 -16.00
C ASP A 176 -9.48 18.11 -15.95
N SER A 177 -10.58 18.68 -15.44
CA SER A 177 -10.75 20.12 -15.25
C SER A 177 -10.22 20.62 -13.89
N GLY A 178 -9.85 19.70 -12.99
CA GLY A 178 -9.47 19.99 -11.61
C GLY A 178 -10.66 20.19 -10.68
N SER A 179 -11.87 19.80 -11.09
CA SER A 179 -13.08 19.85 -10.28
C SER A 179 -13.22 18.56 -9.46
N GLU A 180 -13.58 18.68 -8.19
CA GLU A 180 -13.79 17.52 -7.32
C GLU A 180 -15.01 16.71 -7.78
N LEU A 181 -14.82 15.40 -7.92
CA LEU A 181 -15.89 14.47 -8.25
C LEU A 181 -16.59 14.01 -6.97
N PRO A 182 -17.94 14.00 -6.94
CA PRO A 182 -18.68 13.53 -5.78
C PRO A 182 -18.43 12.03 -5.62
N THR A 183 -17.69 11.68 -4.57
CA THR A 183 -17.42 10.30 -4.19
C THR A 183 -17.85 10.07 -2.75
N ARG A 184 -18.10 8.81 -2.40
CA ARG A 184 -18.68 8.36 -1.15
C ARG A 184 -17.82 7.22 -0.61
N LEU A 185 -17.37 7.36 0.63
CA LEU A 185 -16.65 6.32 1.35
C LEU A 185 -17.54 5.79 2.47
N ASP A 186 -17.81 4.48 2.44
CA ASP A 186 -18.56 3.79 3.49
C ASP A 186 -17.68 2.77 4.18
N ILE A 187 -17.58 2.85 5.51
CA ILE A 187 -16.96 1.83 6.34
C ILE A 187 -18.07 0.94 6.92
N ASP A 188 -18.07 -0.34 6.58
CA ASP A 188 -19.02 -1.35 7.11
C ASP A 188 -18.47 -1.90 8.43
N PHE A 189 -17.33 -2.58 8.38
CA PHE A 189 -16.64 -3.06 9.57
C PHE A 189 -15.14 -3.17 9.37
N ILE A 190 -14.41 -3.22 10.49
CA ILE A 190 -12.98 -3.49 10.52
C ILE A 190 -12.75 -4.80 11.27
N LYS A 191 -12.09 -5.77 10.64
CA LYS A 191 -11.74 -7.05 11.25
C LYS A 191 -10.24 -7.11 11.47
N ILE A 192 -9.81 -7.42 12.68
CA ILE A 192 -8.41 -7.68 13.03
C ILE A 192 -8.21 -9.16 13.37
N THR A 193 -7.04 -9.69 13.05
CA THR A 193 -6.69 -11.10 13.33
C THR A 193 -5.56 -11.16 14.34
N VAL A 194 -5.77 -11.89 15.43
CA VAL A 194 -4.77 -12.10 16.49
C VAL A 194 -4.41 -13.58 16.61
N SER A 195 -3.14 -13.90 16.87
CA SER A 195 -2.66 -15.28 16.98
C SER A 195 -2.89 -15.87 18.37
N ASN A 196 -3.20 -15.05 19.38
CA ASN A 196 -3.41 -15.48 20.77
C ASN A 196 -4.69 -14.91 21.39
N ILE A 197 -5.64 -15.80 21.70
CA ILE A 197 -6.97 -15.49 22.26
C ILE A 197 -6.86 -14.84 23.66
N SER A 198 -5.84 -15.14 24.47
CA SER A 198 -5.74 -14.54 25.81
C SER A 198 -5.36 -13.05 25.77
N ALA A 199 -5.05 -12.51 24.59
CA ALA A 199 -4.64 -11.11 24.41
C ALA A 199 -5.78 -10.20 23.91
N THR A 200 -7.04 -10.64 23.81
CA THR A 200 -8.14 -9.84 23.23
C THR A 200 -8.33 -8.49 23.95
N GLU A 201 -8.30 -8.46 25.29
CA GLU A 201 -8.39 -7.20 26.06
C GLU A 201 -7.14 -6.31 25.89
N SER A 202 -6.00 -6.90 25.52
CA SER A 202 -4.78 -6.16 25.16
C SER A 202 -4.75 -5.73 23.70
N ALA A 203 -5.62 -6.27 22.85
CA ALA A 203 -5.61 -6.04 21.41
C ALA A 203 -6.21 -4.69 21.03
N LEU A 204 -7.10 -4.15 21.88
CA LEU A 204 -7.77 -2.86 21.70
C LEU A 204 -7.53 -2.02 22.95
N PRO A 205 -6.34 -1.40 23.09
CA PRO A 205 -6.08 -0.55 24.23
C PRO A 205 -7.06 0.62 24.25
N SER A 206 -7.48 1.05 25.44
CA SER A 206 -8.30 2.24 25.61
C SER A 206 -7.65 3.42 24.89
N GLN A 207 -8.32 3.96 23.87
CA GLN A 207 -7.80 5.11 23.14
C GLN A 207 -7.86 6.34 24.02
N THR A 208 -6.71 6.77 24.54
CA THR A 208 -6.56 8.11 25.09
C THR A 208 -6.31 9.04 23.91
N ILE A 209 -7.37 9.72 23.45
CA ILE A 209 -7.30 10.68 22.35
C ILE A 209 -6.24 11.72 22.71
N SER A 210 -5.07 11.66 22.05
CA SER A 210 -4.09 12.74 22.14
C SER A 210 -4.66 13.89 21.32
N THR A 211 -5.13 14.94 21.99
CA THR A 211 -5.87 16.08 21.43
C THR A 211 -5.03 16.98 20.51
N SER A 212 -3.98 16.44 19.88
CA SER A 212 -3.01 17.18 19.07
C SER A 212 -2.78 16.53 17.69
N VAL A 213 -3.82 15.90 17.13
CA VAL A 213 -3.79 15.47 15.73
C VAL A 213 -3.92 16.73 14.87
N PHE A 214 -2.81 17.15 14.27
CA PHE A 214 -2.82 18.16 13.22
C PHE A 214 -3.56 17.58 12.01
N THR A 215 -4.78 18.06 11.76
CA THR A 215 -5.49 17.78 10.53
C THR A 215 -4.77 18.48 9.36
N PRO A 216 -4.34 17.76 8.32
CA PRO A 216 -3.82 18.39 7.13
C PRO A 216 -4.99 19.13 6.44
N VAL A 217 -5.00 20.45 6.51
CA VAL A 217 -5.91 21.30 5.75
C VAL A 217 -5.35 21.42 4.33
N PHE A 218 -6.14 21.02 3.32
CA PHE A 218 -5.77 21.32 1.94
C PHE A 218 -5.90 22.84 1.74
N ALA A 219 -4.80 23.48 1.35
CA ALA A 219 -4.84 24.88 0.98
C ALA A 219 -5.79 25.02 -0.21
N THR A 220 -6.90 25.73 -0.02
CA THR A 220 -7.81 26.09 -1.11
C THR A 220 -6.98 26.83 -2.15
N PHE A 221 -6.88 26.27 -3.36
CA PHE A 221 -6.26 26.99 -4.48
C PHE A 221 -7.15 28.18 -4.81
N THR A 222 -6.92 29.32 -4.16
CA THR A 222 -7.57 30.56 -4.57
C THR A 222 -7.06 30.85 -5.97
N THR A 223 -7.93 30.73 -6.97
CA THR A 223 -7.69 31.28 -8.31
C THR A 223 -7.37 32.75 -8.15
N VAL A 224 -6.08 33.08 -8.15
CA VAL A 224 -5.59 34.45 -8.07
C VAL A 224 -6.10 35.14 -9.32
N ALA A 225 -7.09 36.02 -9.16
CA ALA A 225 -7.50 36.94 -10.20
C ALA A 225 -6.23 37.64 -10.70
N SER A 226 -5.85 37.36 -11.95
CA SER A 226 -4.61 37.82 -12.54
C SER A 226 -4.64 39.34 -12.66
N SER A 227 -4.07 40.03 -11.68
CA SER A 227 -3.69 41.42 -11.83
C SER A 227 -2.45 41.48 -12.71
N SER A 228 -2.58 42.26 -13.77
CA SER A 228 -1.65 42.45 -14.88
C SER A 228 -0.25 42.87 -14.40
N GLY A 229 0.63 41.89 -14.16
CA GLY A 229 2.05 42.09 -13.84
C GLY A 229 2.93 41.76 -15.04
N SER A 230 3.64 42.75 -15.56
CA SER A 230 4.40 42.76 -16.81
C SER A 230 5.48 41.67 -16.96
N ASN A 231 5.36 40.90 -18.04
CA ASN A 231 6.40 40.41 -18.98
C ASN A 231 7.84 40.23 -18.47
N ARG A 232 8.19 38.99 -18.09
CA ARG A 232 9.48 38.37 -18.46
C ARG A 232 9.28 36.89 -18.81
N SER A 233 9.23 36.62 -20.10
CA SER A 233 9.11 35.30 -20.72
C SER A 233 10.31 34.39 -20.41
N PRO A 234 10.12 33.22 -19.77
CA PRO A 234 11.12 32.16 -19.72
C PRO A 234 11.15 31.42 -21.07
N SER A 235 12.34 31.19 -21.61
CA SER A 235 12.53 30.54 -22.90
C SER A 235 12.16 29.05 -22.86
N PRO A 236 11.42 28.52 -23.86
CA PRO A 236 10.84 27.17 -23.88
C PRO A 236 11.84 26.02 -24.12
N GLY A 237 13.14 26.26 -23.94
CA GLY A 237 14.21 25.34 -24.40
C GLY A 237 14.61 24.23 -23.43
N SER A 238 14.21 24.28 -22.14
CA SER A 238 14.84 23.45 -21.09
C SER A 238 14.03 22.25 -20.60
N ILE A 239 12.74 22.16 -20.93
CA ILE A 239 11.84 21.14 -20.34
C ILE A 239 11.67 19.90 -21.23
N VAL A 240 11.93 20.01 -22.54
CA VAL A 240 11.76 18.89 -23.49
C VAL A 240 12.92 17.88 -23.44
N GLY A 241 14.02 18.20 -22.75
CA GLY A 241 15.21 17.33 -22.72
C GLY A 241 15.10 16.09 -21.81
N ALA A 242 14.25 16.12 -20.78
CA ALA A 242 14.24 15.07 -19.75
C ALA A 242 13.41 13.83 -20.13
N THR A 243 12.32 14.00 -20.90
CA THR A 243 11.39 12.89 -21.23
C THR A 243 11.96 11.94 -22.28
N ILE A 244 12.74 12.46 -23.24
CA ILE A 244 13.35 11.65 -24.31
C ILE A 244 14.45 10.72 -23.75
N GLY A 245 15.21 11.18 -22.74
CA GLY A 245 16.24 10.37 -22.08
C GLY A 245 15.65 9.19 -21.28
N GLY A 246 14.51 9.41 -20.62
CA GLY A 246 13.83 8.39 -19.82
C GLY A 246 13.29 7.23 -20.65
N MET A 247 12.64 7.51 -21.79
CA MET A 247 12.08 6.47 -22.67
C MET A 247 13.16 5.56 -23.27
N ALA A 248 14.30 6.12 -23.69
CA ALA A 248 15.40 5.32 -24.23
C ALA A 248 16.02 4.39 -23.17
N GLY A 249 16.16 4.87 -21.93
CA GLY A 249 16.67 4.06 -20.81
C GLY A 249 15.72 2.92 -20.43
N PHE A 250 14.41 3.21 -20.34
CA PHE A 250 13.40 2.21 -19.97
C PHE A 250 13.32 1.07 -20.99
N LEU A 251 13.33 1.38 -22.29
CA LEU A 251 13.31 0.38 -23.36
C LEU A 251 14.53 -0.55 -23.34
N LEU A 252 15.72 -0.01 -23.02
CA LEU A 252 16.93 -0.81 -22.86
C LEU A 252 16.83 -1.77 -21.66
N ILE A 253 16.33 -1.31 -20.53
CA ILE A 253 16.18 -2.13 -19.32
C ILE A 253 15.15 -3.24 -19.55
N CYS A 254 13.98 -2.90 -20.10
CA CYS A 254 12.94 -3.89 -20.43
C CYS A 254 13.45 -4.93 -21.43
N GLY A 255 14.17 -4.50 -22.48
CA GLY A 255 14.78 -5.41 -23.46
C GLY A 255 15.81 -6.37 -22.83
N LEU A 256 16.64 -5.87 -21.92
CA LEU A 256 17.63 -6.69 -21.20
C LEU A 256 16.94 -7.74 -20.32
N VAL A 257 15.92 -7.35 -19.54
CA VAL A 257 15.16 -8.23 -18.66
C VAL A 257 14.44 -9.32 -19.47
N ALA A 258 13.74 -8.94 -20.55
CA ALA A 258 13.07 -9.88 -21.43
C ALA A 258 14.06 -10.90 -22.03
N THR A 259 15.24 -10.46 -22.44
CA THR A 259 16.30 -11.33 -23.00
C THR A 259 16.84 -12.32 -21.96
N LEU A 260 17.03 -11.87 -20.71
CA LEU A 260 17.49 -12.72 -19.61
C LEU A 260 16.43 -13.76 -19.20
N LEU A 261 15.17 -13.36 -19.12
CA LEU A 261 14.05 -14.27 -18.85
C LEU A 261 13.89 -15.31 -19.95
N TRP A 262 14.00 -14.90 -21.23
CA TRP A 262 13.95 -15.82 -22.35
C TRP A 262 15.11 -16.83 -22.35
N ARG A 263 16.33 -16.38 -22.03
CA ARG A 263 17.49 -17.27 -21.87
C ARG A 263 17.29 -18.28 -20.74
N ARG A 264 16.74 -17.86 -19.59
CA ARG A 264 16.40 -18.76 -18.48
C ARG A 264 15.34 -19.79 -18.90
N HIS A 265 14.32 -19.34 -19.61
CA HIS A 265 13.22 -20.22 -20.04
C HIS A 265 13.68 -21.28 -21.05
N ARG A 266 14.63 -20.95 -21.94
CA ARG A 266 15.23 -21.93 -22.86
C ARG A 266 15.98 -23.05 -22.12
N ARG A 267 16.69 -22.76 -21.03
CA ARG A 267 17.39 -23.80 -20.24
C ARG A 267 16.42 -24.84 -19.67
N LYS A 268 15.30 -24.40 -19.11
CA LYS A 268 14.25 -25.28 -18.55
C LYS A 268 13.63 -26.21 -19.62
N ARG A 269 13.50 -25.75 -20.87
CA ARG A 269 12.96 -26.59 -21.96
C ARG A 269 13.91 -27.71 -22.37
N VAL A 270 15.24 -27.49 -22.27
CA VAL A 270 16.23 -28.53 -22.56
C VAL A 270 16.23 -29.61 -21.46
N GLU A 271 16.13 -29.20 -20.19
CA GLU A 271 16.07 -30.13 -19.05
C GLU A 271 14.82 -31.02 -19.11
N LYS A 272 13.65 -30.47 -19.46
CA LYS A 272 12.43 -31.28 -19.63
C LYS A 272 12.59 -32.35 -20.71
N LYS A 273 13.20 -32.01 -21.86
CA LYS A 273 13.47 -32.97 -22.94
C LYS A 273 14.48 -34.05 -22.52
N GLN A 274 15.49 -33.70 -21.72
CA GLN A 274 16.44 -34.68 -21.20
C GLN A 274 15.78 -35.62 -20.17
N ARG A 275 14.96 -35.09 -19.25
CA ARG A 275 14.21 -35.91 -18.30
C ARG A 275 13.25 -36.88 -19.00
N GLU A 276 12.55 -36.43 -20.04
CA GLU A 276 11.66 -37.30 -20.83
C GLU A 276 12.43 -38.43 -21.52
N LYS A 277 13.61 -38.14 -22.10
CA LYS A 277 14.46 -39.18 -22.70
C LYS A 277 14.97 -40.19 -21.67
N MET A 278 15.42 -39.72 -20.49
CA MET A 278 15.87 -40.60 -19.41
C MET A 278 14.73 -41.48 -18.88
N ALA A 279 13.53 -40.92 -18.72
CA ALA A 279 12.35 -41.67 -18.27
C ALA A 279 11.96 -42.77 -19.28
N ARG A 280 11.97 -42.48 -20.58
CA ARG A 280 11.72 -43.49 -21.63
C ARG A 280 12.76 -44.60 -21.62
N GLN A 281 14.05 -44.26 -21.46
CA GLN A 281 15.13 -45.25 -21.42
C GLN A 281 15.07 -46.12 -20.16
N ALA A 282 14.66 -45.56 -19.02
CA ALA A 282 14.43 -46.32 -17.79
C ALA A 282 13.23 -47.29 -17.93
N ALA A 283 12.12 -46.84 -18.52
CA ALA A 283 10.95 -47.68 -18.76
C ALA A 283 11.26 -48.88 -19.69
N LEU A 284 12.06 -48.67 -20.74
CA LEU A 284 12.50 -49.75 -21.63
C LEU A 284 13.37 -50.79 -20.92
N ARG A 285 14.24 -50.37 -19.99
CA ARG A 285 15.05 -51.31 -19.20
C ARG A 285 14.20 -52.18 -18.28
N ILE A 286 13.17 -51.61 -17.64
CA ILE A 286 12.28 -52.38 -16.76
C ILE A 286 11.50 -53.43 -17.57
N MET A 287 11.00 -53.07 -18.75
CA MET A 287 10.28 -54.02 -19.61
C MET A 287 11.17 -55.17 -20.12
N ALA A 288 12.46 -54.92 -20.38
CA ALA A 288 13.39 -55.97 -20.83
C ALA A 288 13.68 -57.03 -19.75
N VAL A 289 13.67 -56.64 -18.46
CA VAL A 289 13.92 -57.57 -17.34
C VAL A 289 12.71 -58.45 -17.05
N GLY A 290 11.48 -57.95 -17.31
CA GLY A 290 10.24 -58.69 -17.08
C GLY A 290 10.01 -59.90 -17.99
N HIS A 291 10.80 -60.08 -19.06
CA HIS A 291 10.61 -61.16 -20.04
C HIS A 291 11.49 -62.41 -19.80
N GLN A 292 12.28 -62.41 -18.70
CA GLN A 292 13.13 -63.54 -18.29
C GLN A 292 12.57 -64.36 -17.12
N TYR A 293 11.35 -64.04 -16.67
CA TYR A 293 10.57 -64.81 -15.69
C TYR A 293 9.30 -65.33 -16.35
#